data_AF-A0A165Q8J2-F1
#
_entry.id   AF-A0A165Q8J2-F1
#
_cell.length_a   1.000
_cell.length_b   1.000
_cell.length_c   1.000
_cell.angle_alpha   90.00
_cell.angle_beta   90.00
_cell.angle_gamma   90.00
#
_symmetry.space_group_name_H-M   'P 1'
#
loop_
_entity.id
_entity.type
_entity.pdbx_description
1 polymer ?
#
loop_
_entity_poly.entity_id
_entity_poly.type
_entity_poly.pdbx_seq_one_letter_code
_entity_poly.pdbx_strand_id
1 'polypeptide(L)' 'ELYDSGATCHLSPYRNDFESQRGVSPPKVFTAANQQDFSAVGKGDLVVEVPNGVDPSKLHLTEVLYSP' A
#
# COMPACT_ATOMS: atom_id res chain seq x y z
N GLU A 1 -2.59 -8.78 -14.42
CA GLU A 1 -2.14 -7.84 -13.38
C GLU A 1 -2.32 -6.41 -13.87
N LEU A 2 -2.57 -5.46 -12.98
CA LEU A 2 -2.77 -4.06 -13.33
C LEU A 2 -1.82 -3.20 -12.50
N TYR A 3 -0.96 -2.45 -13.19
CA TYR A 3 -0.03 -1.51 -12.59
C TYR A 3 -0.50 -0.10 -12.90
N ASP A 4 -0.66 0.71 -11.86
CA ASP A 4 -1.04 2.11 -11.98
C ASP A 4 0.17 3.01 -11.73
N SER A 5 0.77 3.52 -12.81
CA SER A 5 1.87 4.47 -12.75
C SER A 5 1.43 5.90 -12.40
N GLY A 6 0.12 6.17 -12.36
CA GLY A 6 -0.46 7.44 -11.91
C GLY A 6 -0.61 7.54 -10.40
N ALA A 7 -0.49 6.43 -9.67
CA ALA A 7 -0.56 6.42 -8.21
C ALA A 7 0.73 6.97 -7.58
N THR A 8 0.58 7.88 -6.60
CA THR A 8 1.73 8.46 -5.87
C THR A 8 2.17 7.63 -4.67
N CYS A 9 1.34 6.69 -4.20
CA CYS A 9 1.64 5.79 -3.11
C CYS A 9 0.79 4.51 -3.20
N HIS A 10 1.31 3.41 -2.67
CA HIS A 10 0.57 2.15 -2.56
C HIS A 10 -0.26 2.13 -1.27
N LEU A 11 -1.45 1.56 -1.34
CA LEU A 11 -2.35 1.33 -0.19
C LEU A 11 -2.51 -0.18 -0.01
N SER A 12 -2.36 -0.68 1.23
CA SER A 12 -2.57 -2.09 1.55
C SER A 12 -3.47 -2.24 2.80
N PRO A 13 -4.48 -3.13 2.76
CA PRO A 13 -5.27 -3.49 3.95
C PRO A 13 -4.63 -4.62 4.78
N TYR A 14 -3.54 -5.24 4.29
CA TYR A 14 -2.96 -6.43 4.91
C TYR A 14 -1.87 -6.05 5.91
N ARG A 15 -2.29 -5.80 7.15
CA ARG A 15 -1.39 -5.38 8.25
C ARG A 15 -0.18 -6.31 8.44
N ASN A 16 -0.39 -7.61 8.32
CA ASN A 16 0.64 -8.62 8.64
C ASN A 16 1.70 -8.76 7.55
N ASP A 17 1.47 -8.20 6.37
CA ASP A 17 2.42 -8.31 5.25
C ASP A 17 3.52 -7.24 5.35
N PHE A 18 3.29 -6.18 6.13
CA PHE A 18 4.27 -5.11 6.34
C PHE A 18 5.49 -5.63 7.11
N GLU A 19 6.68 -5.40 6.56
CA GLU A 19 7.95 -5.67 7.25
C GLU A 19 8.20 -4.65 8.37
N SER A 20 7.76 -3.42 8.16
CA SER A 20 7.82 -2.33 9.11
C SER A 20 6.49 -1.58 9.09
N GLN A 21 5.97 -1.16 10.24
CA GLN A 21 4.79 -0.30 10.29
C GLN A 21 4.87 0.65 11.47
N ARG A 22 4.65 1.94 11.20
CA ARG A 22 4.44 2.99 12.20
C ARG A 22 3.03 3.56 12.08
N GLY A 23 2.45 4.00 13.20
CA GLY A 23 1.19 4.72 13.19
C GLY A 23 1.33 6.08 12.50
N VAL A 24 0.27 6.53 11.83
CA VAL A 24 0.18 7.86 11.24
C VAL A 24 -0.86 8.66 12.03
N SER A 25 -0.44 9.82 12.55
CA SER A 25 -1.31 10.72 13.32
C SER A 25 -1.11 12.17 12.84
N PRO A 26 -2.17 12.85 12.36
CA PRO A 26 -3.53 12.34 12.18
C PRO A 26 -3.63 11.32 11.03
N PRO A 27 -4.64 10.42 11.00
CA PRO A 27 -4.88 9.54 9.86
C PRO A 27 -5.02 10.32 8.55
N LYS A 28 -4.51 9.75 7.46
CA LYS A 28 -4.65 10.36 6.12
C LYS A 28 -5.98 9.93 5.52
N VAL A 29 -6.88 10.88 5.27
CA VAL A 29 -8.22 10.63 4.71
C VAL A 29 -8.17 10.65 3.18
N PHE A 30 -8.94 9.75 2.56
CA PHE A 30 -9.13 9.64 1.11
C PHE A 30 -10.62 9.51 0.81
N THR A 31 -11.04 10.08 -0.32
CA THR A 31 -12.41 9.91 -0.83
C THR A 31 -12.37 8.99 -2.05
N ALA A 32 -13.07 7.88 -1.99
CA ALA A 32 -13.21 6.95 -3.10
C ALA A 32 -14.21 7.48 -4.14
N ALA A 33 -14.20 6.87 -5.34
CA ALA A 33 -15.10 7.26 -6.42
C ALA A 33 -16.60 7.10 -6.08
N ASN A 34 -16.93 6.24 -5.11
CA ASN A 34 -18.29 6.07 -4.60
C ASN A 34 -18.68 7.10 -3.52
N GLN A 35 -17.88 8.16 -3.33
CA GLN A 35 -18.07 9.23 -2.35
C GLN A 35 -17.99 8.77 -0.89
N GLN A 36 -17.44 7.58 -0.63
CA GLN A 36 -17.14 7.14 0.72
C GLN A 36 -15.72 7.52 1.10
N ASP A 37 -15.57 7.98 2.34
CA ASP A 37 -14.27 8.27 2.90
C ASP A 37 -13.69 7.03 3.58
N PHE A 38 -12.38 6.88 3.44
CA PHE A 38 -11.58 5.90 4.16
C PHE A 38 -10.27 6.53 4.60
N SER A 39 -9.53 5.88 5.49
CA SER A 39 -8.31 6.46 6.03
C SER A 39 -7.15 5.49 6.12
N ALA A 40 -5.94 6.00 5.93
CA ALA A 40 -4.72 5.30 6.27
C ALA A 40 -4.28 5.68 7.68
N VAL A 41 -4.13 4.67 8.53
CA VAL A 41 -3.77 4.81 9.96
C VAL A 41 -2.33 4.36 10.24
N GLY A 42 -1.66 3.78 9.24
CA GLY A 42 -0.27 3.36 9.34
C GLY A 42 0.51 3.63 8.06
N LYS A 43 1.83 3.60 8.20
CA LYS A 43 2.78 3.73 7.09
C LYS A 43 3.95 2.79 7.31
N GLY A 44 4.46 2.19 6.26
CA GLY A 44 5.47 1.16 6.40
C GLY A 44 6.00 0.63 5.07
N ASP A 45 6.78 -0.44 5.16
CA ASP A 45 7.40 -1.07 4.02
C ASP A 45 6.81 -2.46 3.77
N LEU A 46 6.73 -2.84 2.48
CA LEU A 46 6.09 -4.07 2.02
C LEU A 46 6.95 -4.71 0.92
N VAL A 47 7.13 -6.03 0.97
CA VAL A 47 7.70 -6.78 -0.15
C VAL A 47 6.59 -7.48 -0.91
N VAL A 48 6.47 -7.20 -2.20
CA VAL A 48 5.52 -7.85 -3.09
C VAL A 48 6.24 -8.65 -4.16
N GLU A 49 5.71 -9.82 -4.49
CA GLU A 49 6.17 -10.63 -5.61
C GLU A 49 5.42 -10.22 -6.88
N VAL A 50 6.18 -9.88 -7.91
CA VAL A 50 5.68 -9.44 -9.21
C VAL A 50 6.17 -10.42 -10.28
N PRO A 51 5.29 -11.00 -11.10
CA PRO A 51 5.69 -11.83 -12.23
C PRO A 51 6.72 -11.14 -13.13
N ASN A 52 7.80 -11.87 -13.41
CA ASN A 52 8.86 -11.42 -14.31
C ASN A 52 9.36 -12.58 -15.19
N GLY A 53 8.43 -13.11 -15.99
CA GLY A 53 8.68 -14.29 -16.83
C GLY A 53 8.57 -15.58 -16.02
N VAL A 54 9.65 -16.37 -15.99
CA VAL A 54 9.68 -17.67 -15.29
C VAL A 54 9.79 -17.47 -13.77
N ASP A 55 10.58 -16.49 -13.36
CA ASP A 55 10.84 -16.20 -11.95
C ASP A 55 10.16 -14.90 -11.54
N PRO A 56 9.48 -14.85 -10.38
CA PRO A 56 8.95 -13.59 -9.86
C PRO A 56 10.08 -12.69 -9.35
N SER A 57 9.93 -11.39 -9.56
CA SER A 57 10.75 -10.35 -8.95
C SER A 57 10.16 -9.93 -7.61
N LYS A 58 11.01 -9.66 -6.63
CA LYS A 58 10.60 -9.04 -5.36
C LYS A 58 10.77 -7.53 -5.45
N LEU A 59 9.67 -6.80 -5.28
CA LEU A 59 9.69 -5.34 -5.18
C LEU A 59 9.55 -4.94 -3.72
N HIS A 60 10.50 -4.14 -3.25
CA HIS A 60 10.42 -3.48 -1.96
C HIS A 60 9.69 -2.15 -2.14
N LEU A 61 8.45 -2.09 -1.69
CA LEU A 61 7.64 -0.89 -1.68
C LEU A 61 7.87 -0.16 -0.36
N THR A 62 8.34 1.08 -0.44
CA THR A 62 8.55 1.93 0.73
C THR A 62 7.40 2.87 0.92
N GLU A 63 7.22 3.32 2.16
CA GLU A 63 6.26 4.38 2.49
C GLU A 63 4.80 4.04 2.08
N VAL A 64 4.47 2.74 2.06
CA VAL A 64 3.15 2.17 1.80
C VAL A 64 2.20 2.55 2.93
N LEU A 65 0.97 2.89 2.57
CA LEU A 65 -0.05 3.30 3.52
C LEU A 65 -0.94 2.13 3.92
N TYR A 66 -1.05 1.88 5.21
CA TYR A 66 -1.96 0.88 5.78
C TYR A 66 -3.35 1.48 5.95
N SER A 67 -4.32 0.92 5.24
CA SER A 67 -5.73 1.32 5.27
C SER A 67 -6.62 0.08 5.40
N PRO A 68 -7.17 -0.20 6.59
CA PRO A 68 -7.97 -1.40 6.87
C PRO A 68 -9.36 -1.39 6.24
#